data_AF-A0A0N4W4R4-F1
#
_entry.id   AF-A0A0N4W4R4-F1
#
_cell.length_a   1.000
_cell.length_b   1.000
_cell.length_c   1.000
_cell.angle_alpha   90.00
_cell.angle_beta   90.00
_cell.angle_gamma   90.00
#
_symmetry.space_group_name_H-M   'P 1'
#
loop_
_entity.id
_entity.type
_entity.pdbx_description
1 polymer ?
#
loop_
_entity_poly.entity_id
_entity_poly.type
_entity_poly.pdbx_seq_one_letter_code
_entity_poly.pdbx_strand_id
1 'polypeptide(L)'
;MDIAVVLYVANVAFNTVIIAIDVAIIFVAIQTREIFEQLILWTIFLCMGTDIAVYLNTVIHDVPSFAMDTDVFKIPMFTPYCGFTYLVHSHYWYLDLSKPYSYLYQSLNLVLQTAVAVVVACADIVIIWKIRMLRIVAANKHTTTLPPRATVMLETVVNRKKRINREIRVAVNFVFLSVCFLIMTVVYNLPFRKGIWYDFLFKLTSNLNLSKWAIYTLENAKIREGFLSLCRRRLVEPLKPSSVITVTPAR
;
A
#
# COMPACT_ATOMS: atom_id res chain seq x y z
N MET A 1 11.08 -22.68 -20.53
CA MET A 1 10.18 -22.20 -19.47
C MET A 1 9.02 -21.53 -20.16
N ASP A 2 7.78 -21.92 -19.88
CA ASP A 2 6.60 -21.32 -20.51
C ASP A 2 6.52 -19.82 -20.18
N ILE A 3 6.04 -19.00 -21.11
CA ILE A 3 5.83 -17.55 -20.93
C ILE A 3 4.92 -17.31 -19.72
N ALA A 4 3.92 -18.17 -19.49
CA ALA A 4 3.04 -18.11 -18.33
C ALA A 4 3.84 -18.21 -17.01
N VAL A 5 4.80 -19.14 -16.93
CA VAL A 5 5.66 -19.32 -15.75
C VAL A 5 6.56 -18.11 -15.54
N VAL A 6 7.17 -17.59 -16.62
CA VAL A 6 8.00 -16.37 -16.54
C VAL A 6 7.20 -15.20 -15.98
N LEU A 7 5.97 -14.99 -16.48
CA LEU A 7 5.09 -13.91 -16.03
C LEU A 7 4.65 -14.10 -14.57
N TYR A 8 4.34 -15.33 -14.16
CA TYR A 8 3.99 -15.64 -12.77
C TYR A 8 5.16 -15.33 -11.82
N VAL A 9 6.36 -15.85 -12.11
CA VAL A 9 7.56 -15.64 -11.30
C VAL A 9 7.90 -14.15 -11.22
N ALA A 10 7.85 -13.44 -12.36
CA ALA A 10 8.08 -12.00 -12.39
C ALA A 10 7.05 -11.23 -11.55
N ASN A 11 5.77 -11.61 -11.61
CA ASN A 11 4.71 -10.99 -10.82
C ASN A 11 4.89 -11.23 -9.32
N VAL A 12 5.21 -12.46 -8.91
CA VAL A 12 5.50 -12.79 -7.51
C VAL A 12 6.69 -11.97 -7.03
N ALA A 13 7.80 -11.97 -7.78
CA ALA A 13 9.01 -11.22 -7.43
C ALA A 13 8.75 -9.71 -7.31
N PHE A 14 8.01 -9.13 -8.26
CA PHE A 14 7.66 -7.71 -8.22
C PHE A 14 6.81 -7.36 -6.99
N ASN A 15 5.80 -8.18 -6.69
CA ASN A 15 4.96 -8.00 -5.50
C ASN A 15 5.78 -8.20 -4.21
N THR A 16 6.74 -9.14 -4.17
CA THR A 16 7.66 -9.29 -3.03
C THR A 16 8.45 -8.01 -2.78
N VAL A 17 8.96 -7.38 -3.85
CA VAL A 17 9.76 -6.16 -3.75
C VAL A 17 8.91 -5.01 -3.21
N ILE A 18 7.68 -4.83 -3.70
CA ILE A 18 6.75 -3.82 -3.19
C ILE A 18 6.49 -4.03 -1.70
N ILE A 19 6.13 -5.26 -1.30
CA ILE A 19 5.82 -5.57 0.10
C ILE A 19 7.04 -5.38 1.00
N ALA A 20 8.25 -5.69 0.52
CA ALA A 20 9.48 -5.42 1.24
C ALA A 20 9.70 -3.90 1.43
N ILE A 21 9.33 -3.07 0.45
CA ILE A 21 9.38 -1.61 0.56
C ILE A 21 8.35 -1.11 1.60
N ASP A 22 7.12 -1.63 1.60
CA ASP A 22 6.10 -1.29 2.59
C ASP A 22 6.58 -1.61 4.02
N VAL A 23 7.14 -2.81 4.23
CA VAL A 23 7.74 -3.22 5.51
C VAL A 23 8.88 -2.28 5.92
N ALA A 24 9.76 -1.91 4.98
CA ALA A 24 10.86 -0.98 5.27
C ALA A 24 10.34 0.41 5.68
N ILE A 25 9.28 0.91 5.06
CA ILE A 25 8.69 2.21 5.39
C ILE A 25 7.96 2.18 6.72
N ILE A 26 7.19 1.12 7.00
CA ILE A 26 6.59 0.87 8.33
C ILE A 26 7.69 0.92 9.39
N PHE A 27 8.79 0.19 9.17
CA PHE A 27 9.91 0.14 10.10
C PHE A 27 10.55 1.52 10.32
N VAL A 28 10.83 2.27 9.25
CA VAL A 28 11.37 3.65 9.36
C VAL A 28 10.43 4.55 10.14
N ALA A 29 9.11 4.47 9.88
CA ALA A 29 8.13 5.32 10.54
C ALA A 29 7.94 5.00 12.03
N ILE A 30 8.09 3.72 12.41
CA ILE A 30 8.16 3.32 13.82
C ILE A 30 9.41 3.91 14.47
N GLN A 31 10.58 3.83 13.82
CA GLN A 31 11.83 4.37 14.35
C GLN A 31 11.79 5.90 14.54
N THR A 32 11.19 6.63 13.60
CA THR A 32 11.09 8.09 13.69
C THR A 32 10.03 8.57 14.68
N ARG A 33 9.24 7.65 15.27
CA ARG A 33 8.10 7.91 16.17
C ARG A 33 7.00 8.79 15.58
N GLU A 34 7.06 9.11 14.29
CA GLU A 34 6.05 9.96 13.62
C GLU A 34 4.67 9.29 13.58
N ILE A 35 4.61 7.97 13.67
CA ILE A 35 3.38 7.18 13.79
C ILE A 35 2.48 7.68 14.92
N PHE A 36 3.04 8.01 16.07
CA PHE A 36 2.24 8.36 17.24
C PHE A 36 1.69 9.79 17.18
N GLU A 37 2.24 10.63 16.31
CA GLU A 37 1.85 12.05 16.22
C GLU A 37 0.70 12.30 15.23
N GLN A 38 0.48 11.39 14.26
CA GLN A 38 -0.43 11.63 13.15
C GLN A 38 -1.37 10.44 12.93
N LEU A 39 -2.64 10.62 13.32
CA LEU A 39 -3.70 9.61 13.15
C LEU A 39 -3.88 9.16 11.69
N ILE A 40 -3.63 10.05 10.72
CA ILE A 40 -3.67 9.71 9.30
C ILE A 40 -2.57 8.70 8.95
N LEU A 41 -1.36 8.86 9.52
CA LEU A 41 -0.25 7.92 9.34
C LEU A 41 -0.63 6.52 9.84
N TRP A 42 -1.36 6.44 10.96
CA TRP A 42 -1.88 5.18 11.50
C TRP A 42 -2.82 4.45 10.53
N THR A 43 -3.80 5.15 9.95
CA THR A 43 -4.71 4.56 8.96
C THR A 43 -3.94 3.99 7.77
N ILE A 44 -2.91 4.71 7.32
CA ILE A 44 -2.08 4.31 6.19
C ILE A 44 -1.27 3.05 6.51
N PHE A 45 -0.67 2.98 7.69
CA PHE A 45 0.08 1.78 8.11
C PHE A 45 -0.83 0.58 8.31
N LEU A 46 -2.06 0.80 8.74
CA LEU A 46 -3.05 -0.26 8.79
C LEU A 46 -3.36 -0.76 7.37
N CYS A 47 -3.52 0.12 6.39
CA CYS A 47 -3.69 -0.26 4.99
C CYS A 47 -2.48 -1.04 4.43
N MET A 48 -1.25 -0.56 4.66
CA MET A 48 -0.04 -1.29 4.26
C MET A 48 0.07 -2.65 4.96
N GLY A 49 -0.29 -2.71 6.24
CA GLY A 49 -0.35 -3.95 7.02
C GLY A 49 -1.35 -4.95 6.43
N THR A 50 -2.53 -4.49 5.99
CA THR A 50 -3.49 -5.35 5.31
C THR A 50 -2.99 -5.84 3.95
N ASP A 51 -2.25 -5.01 3.19
CA ASP A 51 -1.64 -5.43 1.92
C ASP A 51 -0.60 -6.55 2.15
N ILE A 52 0.22 -6.42 3.21
CA ILE A 52 1.18 -7.48 3.63
C ILE A 52 0.44 -8.78 3.99
N ALA A 53 -0.63 -8.70 4.78
CA ALA A 53 -1.39 -9.87 5.20
C ALA A 53 -2.04 -10.59 4.00
N VAL A 54 -2.63 -9.83 3.08
CA VAL A 54 -3.20 -10.36 1.82
C VAL A 54 -2.10 -11.01 0.98
N TYR A 55 -0.95 -10.36 0.82
CA TYR A 55 0.16 -10.91 0.06
C TYR A 55 0.69 -12.22 0.66
N LEU A 56 0.91 -12.27 1.98
CA LEU A 56 1.36 -13.49 2.65
C LEU A 56 0.35 -14.62 2.47
N ASN A 57 -0.94 -14.33 2.62
CA ASN A 57 -1.99 -15.31 2.38
C ASN A 57 -1.93 -15.86 0.95
N THR A 58 -1.80 -14.98 -0.05
CA THR A 58 -1.66 -15.37 -1.46
C THR A 58 -0.40 -16.19 -1.71
N VAL A 59 0.77 -15.79 -1.19
CA VAL A 59 2.03 -16.52 -1.41
C VAL A 59 2.02 -17.89 -0.76
N ILE A 60 1.54 -17.97 0.49
CA ILE A 60 1.41 -19.24 1.23
C ILE A 60 0.49 -20.20 0.47
N HIS A 61 -0.53 -19.67 -0.21
CA HIS A 61 -1.50 -20.47 -0.94
C HIS A 61 -1.04 -20.85 -2.35
N ASP A 62 -0.56 -19.87 -3.13
CA ASP A 62 -0.38 -19.99 -4.57
C ASP A 62 1.00 -20.53 -4.94
N VAL A 63 2.06 -20.22 -4.18
CA VAL A 63 3.41 -20.70 -4.51
C VAL A 63 3.54 -22.22 -4.35
N PRO A 64 3.06 -22.84 -3.25
CA PRO A 64 3.07 -24.30 -3.14
C PRO A 64 2.19 -24.95 -4.21
N SER A 65 1.01 -24.37 -4.48
CA SER A 65 0.06 -24.90 -5.48
C SER A 65 0.64 -24.88 -6.89
N PHE A 66 1.38 -23.82 -7.22
CA PHE A 66 2.13 -23.73 -8.46
C PHE A 66 3.27 -24.76 -8.54
N ALA A 67 4.06 -24.92 -7.47
CA ALA A 67 5.20 -25.84 -7.46
C ALA A 67 4.80 -27.31 -7.54
N MET A 68 3.65 -27.68 -6.97
CA MET A 68 3.15 -29.06 -6.96
C MET A 68 2.22 -29.39 -8.15
N ASP A 69 1.94 -28.41 -9.02
CA ASP A 69 0.92 -28.48 -10.08
C ASP A 69 -0.42 -29.07 -9.57
N THR A 70 -0.70 -28.82 -8.29
CA THR A 70 -1.79 -29.39 -7.52
C THR A 70 -2.03 -28.48 -6.34
N ASP A 71 -3.30 -28.18 -6.07
CA ASP A 71 -3.69 -27.42 -4.89
C ASP A 71 -3.21 -28.12 -3.60
N VAL A 72 -2.27 -27.48 -2.91
CA VAL A 72 -1.62 -28.01 -1.69
C VAL A 72 -2.58 -27.94 -0.49
N PHE A 73 -3.64 -27.14 -0.60
CA PHE A 73 -4.68 -27.01 0.43
C PHE A 73 -5.94 -27.83 0.12
N LYS A 74 -5.79 -28.99 -0.56
CA LYS A 74 -6.84 -30.02 -0.73
C LYS A 74 -7.42 -30.60 0.58
N ILE A 75 -6.99 -30.14 1.75
CA ILE A 75 -7.53 -30.48 3.07
C ILE A 75 -8.86 -29.71 3.27
N PRO A 76 -9.93 -30.30 3.85
CA PRO A 76 -11.33 -30.02 3.54
C PRO A 76 -11.89 -28.74 4.18
N MET A 77 -11.25 -27.58 3.98
CA MET A 77 -11.90 -26.28 4.12
C MET A 77 -12.57 -25.84 2.81
N PHE A 78 -12.25 -26.50 1.70
CA PHE A 78 -12.94 -26.37 0.43
C PHE A 78 -13.71 -27.63 0.10
N THR A 79 -14.86 -27.75 0.75
CA THR A 79 -15.96 -28.63 0.34
C THR A 79 -16.34 -28.38 -1.13
N PRO A 80 -17.16 -29.23 -1.78
CA PRO A 80 -17.78 -28.91 -3.09
C PRO A 80 -18.51 -27.55 -3.15
N TYR A 81 -18.65 -26.88 -2.00
CA TYR A 81 -19.21 -25.55 -1.79
C TYR A 81 -18.18 -24.41 -1.85
N CYS A 82 -16.90 -24.67 -2.11
CA CYS A 82 -15.91 -23.63 -2.35
C CYS A 82 -16.19 -22.94 -3.69
N GLY A 83 -16.60 -21.67 -3.66
CA GLY A 83 -16.89 -20.90 -4.86
C GLY A 83 -15.69 -20.54 -5.74
N PHE A 84 -14.47 -21.02 -5.44
CA PHE A 84 -13.28 -20.75 -6.24
C PHE A 84 -12.80 -22.00 -6.98
N THR A 85 -12.31 -21.81 -8.21
CA THR A 85 -11.70 -22.86 -9.03
C THR A 85 -10.31 -22.39 -9.45
N TYR A 86 -9.31 -23.27 -9.31
CA TYR A 86 -7.95 -23.01 -9.77
C TYR A 86 -7.82 -23.41 -11.24
N LEU A 87 -7.48 -22.46 -12.11
CA LEU A 87 -7.17 -22.74 -13.52
C LEU A 87 -5.70 -23.10 -13.66
N VAL A 88 -5.42 -24.40 -13.78
CA VAL A 88 -4.07 -24.93 -13.94
C VAL A 88 -3.31 -24.26 -15.11
N HIS A 89 -3.98 -24.06 -16.25
CA HIS A 89 -3.36 -23.47 -17.45
C HIS A 89 -2.97 -21.99 -17.33
N SER A 90 -3.50 -21.28 -16.35
CA SER A 90 -3.24 -19.85 -16.19
C SER A 90 -2.77 -19.48 -14.78
N HIS A 91 -2.62 -20.49 -13.92
CA HIS A 91 -2.13 -20.38 -12.55
C HIS A 91 -2.80 -19.26 -11.72
N TYR A 92 -4.12 -19.13 -11.82
CA TYR A 92 -4.88 -18.21 -10.99
C TYR A 92 -6.18 -18.83 -10.47
N TRP A 93 -6.60 -18.35 -9.30
CA TRP A 93 -7.89 -18.65 -8.70
C TRP A 93 -8.96 -17.72 -9.26
N TYR A 94 -10.08 -18.27 -9.71
CA TYR A 94 -11.23 -17.49 -10.13
C TYR A 94 -12.48 -17.90 -9.37
N LEU A 95 -13.35 -16.92 -9.12
CA LEU A 95 -14.67 -17.16 -8.55
C LEU A 95 -15.52 -17.87 -9.60
N ASP A 96 -15.87 -19.11 -9.34
CA ASP A 96 -16.71 -19.97 -10.17
C ASP A 96 -18.17 -19.86 -9.72
N LEU A 97 -18.96 -19.10 -10.48
CA LEU A 97 -20.37 -18.88 -10.21
C LEU A 97 -21.25 -20.13 -10.39
N SER A 98 -20.72 -21.19 -11.03
CA SER A 98 -21.45 -22.45 -11.19
C SER A 98 -21.53 -23.26 -9.90
N LYS A 99 -20.68 -22.93 -8.91
CA LYS A 99 -20.62 -23.65 -7.65
C LYS A 99 -21.68 -23.17 -6.63
N PRO A 100 -22.21 -24.08 -5.80
CA PRO A 100 -23.15 -23.71 -4.76
C PRO A 100 -22.52 -22.73 -3.77
N TYR A 101 -23.31 -21.75 -3.29
CA TYR A 101 -22.91 -20.68 -2.38
C TYR A 101 -21.96 -19.59 -2.94
N SER A 102 -21.50 -19.68 -4.19
CA SER A 102 -20.75 -18.60 -4.83
C SER A 102 -21.51 -17.27 -4.85
N TYR A 103 -22.85 -17.33 -4.93
CA TYR A 103 -23.71 -16.16 -4.82
C TYR A 103 -23.65 -15.51 -3.43
N LEU A 104 -23.59 -16.28 -2.33
CA LEU A 104 -23.44 -15.73 -0.98
C LEU A 104 -22.10 -15.02 -0.83
N TYR A 105 -21.01 -15.63 -1.33
CA TYR A 105 -19.70 -15.01 -1.30
C TYR A 105 -19.69 -13.70 -2.10
N GLN A 106 -20.28 -13.71 -3.30
CA GLN A 106 -20.39 -12.51 -4.12
C GLN A 106 -21.21 -11.42 -3.43
N SER A 107 -22.37 -11.77 -2.85
CA SER A 107 -23.22 -10.84 -2.11
C SER A 107 -22.49 -10.26 -0.88
N LEU A 108 -21.83 -11.10 -0.08
CA LEU A 108 -21.05 -10.65 1.08
C LEU A 108 -19.89 -9.75 0.66
N ASN A 109 -19.17 -10.11 -0.39
CA ASN A 109 -18.09 -9.29 -0.93
C ASN A 109 -18.61 -7.93 -1.41
N LEU A 110 -19.74 -7.90 -2.12
CA LEU A 110 -20.34 -6.66 -2.60
C LEU A 110 -20.83 -5.77 -1.45
N VAL A 111 -21.46 -6.36 -0.42
CA VAL A 111 -21.90 -5.65 0.79
C VAL A 111 -20.69 -5.06 1.52
N LEU A 112 -19.65 -5.87 1.75
CA LEU A 112 -18.44 -5.43 2.43
C LEU A 112 -17.73 -4.32 1.65
N GLN A 113 -17.57 -4.48 0.34
CA GLN A 113 -16.93 -3.48 -0.50
C GLN A 113 -17.73 -2.18 -0.55
N THR A 114 -19.06 -2.26 -0.61
CA THR A 114 -19.93 -1.08 -0.57
C THR A 114 -19.84 -0.37 0.78
N ALA A 115 -19.84 -1.12 1.88
CA ALA A 115 -19.65 -0.56 3.22
C ALA A 115 -18.29 0.16 3.33
N VAL A 116 -17.21 -0.46 2.86
CA VAL A 116 -15.87 0.17 2.84
C VAL A 116 -15.86 1.41 1.96
N ALA A 117 -16.45 1.37 0.76
CA ALA A 117 -16.53 2.50 -0.14
C ALA A 117 -17.28 3.69 0.50
N VAL A 118 -18.39 3.44 1.20
CA VAL A 118 -19.13 4.46 1.95
C VAL A 118 -18.27 5.07 3.06
N VAL A 119 -17.60 4.23 3.86
CA VAL A 119 -16.72 4.70 4.94
C VAL A 119 -15.59 5.57 4.40
N VAL A 120 -14.95 5.15 3.31
CA VAL A 120 -13.88 5.91 2.64
C VAL A 120 -14.41 7.24 2.09
N ALA A 121 -15.56 7.24 1.42
CA ALA A 121 -16.19 8.46 0.91
C ALA A 121 -16.54 9.44 2.04
N CYS A 122 -17.08 8.94 3.16
CA CYS A 122 -17.34 9.77 4.35
C CYS A 122 -16.05 10.36 4.92
N ALA A 123 -14.97 9.57 5.00
CA ALA A 123 -13.66 10.04 5.45
C ALA A 123 -13.10 11.14 4.53
N ASP A 124 -13.17 10.94 3.21
CA ASP A 124 -12.76 11.93 2.21
C ASP A 124 -13.53 13.25 2.37
N ILE A 125 -14.84 13.19 2.55
CA ILE A 125 -15.69 14.38 2.78
C ILE A 125 -15.25 15.12 4.04
N VAL A 126 -15.00 14.41 5.15
CA VAL A 126 -14.53 15.01 6.41
C VAL A 126 -13.15 15.66 6.24
N ILE A 127 -12.24 15.00 5.51
CA ILE A 127 -10.90 15.53 5.22
C ILE A 127 -11.00 16.80 4.37
N ILE A 128 -11.77 16.78 3.27
CA ILE A 128 -11.98 17.94 2.40
C ILE A 128 -12.62 19.09 3.16
N TRP A 129 -13.63 18.80 3.99
CA TRP A 129 -14.27 19.81 4.83
C TRP A 129 -13.26 20.43 5.80
N LYS A 130 -12.49 19.62 6.52
CA LYS A 130 -11.45 20.12 7.44
C LYS A 130 -10.47 21.05 6.75
N ILE A 131 -10.02 20.73 5.53
CA ILE A 131 -9.14 21.59 4.74
C ILE A 131 -9.81 22.90 4.36
N ARG A 132 -11.07 22.86 3.92
CA ARG A 132 -11.85 24.06 3.60
C ARG A 132 -11.97 24.97 4.81
N MET A 133 -12.29 24.41 5.98
CA MET A 133 -12.35 25.17 7.24
C MET A 133 -11.01 25.80 7.59
N LEU A 134 -9.91 25.06 7.47
CA LEU A 134 -8.57 25.60 7.72
C LEU A 134 -8.22 26.75 6.77
N ARG A 135 -8.60 26.68 5.49
CA ARG A 135 -8.41 27.76 4.51
C ARG A 135 -9.23 29.00 4.87
N ILE A 136 -10.50 28.84 5.24
CA ILE A 136 -11.38 29.97 5.62
C ILE A 136 -10.84 30.67 6.88
N VAL A 137 -10.45 29.90 7.91
CA VAL A 137 -9.87 30.44 9.14
C VAL A 137 -8.53 31.14 8.89
N ALA A 138 -7.73 30.65 7.95
CA ALA A 138 -6.48 31.31 7.56
C ALA A 138 -6.74 32.63 6.80
N ALA A 139 -7.71 32.66 5.89
CA ALA A 139 -8.08 33.85 5.14
C ALA A 139 -8.62 34.97 6.05
N ASN A 140 -9.53 34.65 6.98
CA ASN A 140 -10.14 35.65 7.88
C ASN A 140 -9.14 36.30 8.85
N LYS A 141 -8.04 35.60 9.19
CA LYS A 141 -6.99 36.16 10.06
C LYS A 141 -6.06 37.16 9.35
N HIS A 142 -5.95 37.10 8.03
CA HIS A 142 -5.13 38.07 7.28
C HIS A 142 -5.79 39.45 7.17
N THR A 143 -7.11 39.55 7.37
CA THR A 143 -7.86 40.80 7.22
C THR A 143 -7.87 41.68 8.48
N THR A 144 -7.45 41.17 9.66
CA THR A 144 -7.80 41.83 10.94
C THR A 144 -6.62 42.29 11.82
N THR A 145 -5.34 42.15 11.43
CA THR A 145 -4.25 42.60 12.32
C THR A 145 -3.01 43.08 11.58
N LEU A 146 -2.79 44.39 11.63
CA LEU A 146 -1.49 45.05 11.39
C LEU A 146 -1.13 45.81 12.69
N PRO A 147 -0.16 45.31 13.47
CA PRO A 147 0.73 46.21 14.20
C PRO A 147 2.22 45.83 14.01
N PRO A 148 3.14 46.78 14.27
CA PRO A 148 4.54 46.70 13.86
C PRO A 148 5.38 45.87 14.86
N ARG A 149 5.36 44.55 14.72
CA ARG A 149 6.39 43.68 15.34
C ARG A 149 6.76 42.57 14.35
N ALA A 150 7.44 43.01 13.29
CA ALA A 150 7.46 42.35 11.98
C ALA A 150 8.32 41.08 11.86
N THR A 151 9.23 40.78 12.80
CA THR A 151 10.18 39.66 12.63
C THR A 151 9.71 38.34 13.26
N VAL A 152 9.22 38.36 14.50
CA VAL A 152 8.72 37.14 15.18
C VAL A 152 7.39 36.66 14.60
N MET A 153 6.55 37.57 14.12
CA MET A 153 5.26 37.22 13.52
C MET A 153 5.42 36.55 12.14
N LEU A 154 6.45 36.93 11.37
CA LEU A 154 6.68 36.41 10.03
C LEU A 154 7.06 34.91 10.06
N GLU A 155 7.90 34.49 11.01
CA GLU A 155 8.23 33.07 11.20
C GLU A 155 7.01 32.23 11.55
N THR A 156 6.13 32.72 12.43
CA THR A 156 4.89 32.00 12.76
C THR A 156 3.94 31.88 11.58
N VAL A 157 3.87 32.88 10.70
CA VAL A 157 3.04 32.84 9.48
C VAL A 157 3.62 31.87 8.44
N VAL A 158 4.94 31.90 8.23
CA VAL A 158 5.64 31.00 7.30
C VAL A 158 5.51 29.54 7.75
N ASN A 159 5.73 29.26 9.03
CA ASN A 159 5.58 27.91 9.59
C ASN A 159 4.14 27.41 9.50
N ARG A 160 3.15 28.28 9.73
CA ARG A 160 1.73 27.92 9.61
C ARG A 160 1.33 27.63 8.16
N LYS A 161 1.81 28.42 7.19
CA LYS A 161 1.58 28.17 5.76
C LYS A 161 2.21 26.86 5.31
N LYS A 162 3.42 26.55 5.80
CA LYS A 162 4.10 25.26 5.54
C LYS A 162 3.31 24.08 6.08
N ARG A 163 2.75 24.18 7.31
CA ARG A 163 1.89 23.14 7.89
C ARG A 163 0.61 22.93 7.08
N ILE A 164 -0.08 24.00 6.69
CA ILE A 164 -1.31 23.92 5.89
C ILE A 164 -1.04 23.28 4.52
N ASN A 165 0.05 23.66 3.85
CA ASN A 165 0.44 23.05 2.57
C ASN A 165 0.75 21.55 2.71
N ARG A 166 1.36 21.13 3.83
CA ARG A 166 1.57 19.71 4.13
C ARG A 166 0.25 18.97 4.30
N GLU A 167 -0.68 19.52 5.08
CA GLU A 167 -2.00 18.91 5.32
C GLU A 167 -2.84 18.82 4.03
N ILE A 168 -2.82 19.85 3.18
CA ILE A 168 -3.48 19.83 1.86
C ILE A 168 -2.92 18.70 0.99
N ARG A 169 -1.59 18.56 0.96
CA ARG A 169 -0.94 17.58 0.10
C ARG A 169 -1.26 16.14 0.52
N VAL A 170 -1.16 15.87 1.83
CA VAL A 170 -1.54 14.57 2.42
C VAL A 170 -2.99 14.22 2.08
N ALA A 171 -3.89 15.19 2.12
CA ALA A 171 -5.29 14.96 1.78
C ALA A 171 -5.54 14.68 0.30
N VAL A 172 -4.87 15.40 -0.61
CA VAL A 172 -4.97 15.12 -2.05
C VAL A 172 -4.54 13.69 -2.36
N ASN A 173 -3.50 13.22 -1.68
CA ASN A 173 -3.04 11.85 -1.82
C ASN A 173 -3.98 10.82 -1.23
N PHE A 174 -4.59 11.13 -0.09
CA PHE A 174 -5.61 10.26 0.47
C PHE A 174 -6.78 10.12 -0.51
N VAL A 175 -7.27 11.23 -1.08
CA VAL A 175 -8.31 11.20 -2.12
C VAL A 175 -7.87 10.41 -3.35
N PHE A 176 -6.62 10.57 -3.80
CA PHE A 176 -6.09 9.79 -4.92
C PHE A 176 -6.11 8.28 -4.62
N LEU A 177 -5.69 7.88 -3.42
CA LEU A 177 -5.76 6.47 -2.98
C LEU A 177 -7.20 5.96 -2.88
N SER A 178 -8.12 6.77 -2.35
CA SER A 178 -9.55 6.46 -2.30
C SER A 178 -10.12 6.21 -3.71
N VAL A 179 -9.75 7.05 -4.68
CA VAL A 179 -10.14 6.88 -6.09
C VAL A 179 -9.54 5.60 -6.67
N CYS A 180 -8.26 5.32 -6.45
CA CYS A 180 -7.63 4.07 -6.90
C CYS A 180 -8.35 2.83 -6.32
N PHE A 181 -8.68 2.86 -5.04
CA PHE A 181 -9.43 1.80 -4.36
C PHE A 181 -10.84 1.61 -4.97
N LEU A 182 -11.56 2.71 -5.23
CA LEU A 182 -12.87 2.66 -5.86
C LEU A 182 -12.81 2.09 -7.27
N ILE A 183 -11.83 2.52 -8.08
CA ILE A 183 -11.64 1.98 -9.43
C ILE A 183 -11.35 0.48 -9.36
N MET A 184 -10.44 0.04 -8.49
CA MET A 184 -10.14 -1.39 -8.30
C MET A 184 -11.40 -2.19 -7.91
N THR A 185 -12.21 -1.64 -7.00
CA THR A 185 -13.47 -2.24 -6.56
C THR A 185 -14.46 -2.37 -7.71
N VAL A 186 -14.63 -1.32 -8.51
CA VAL A 186 -15.51 -1.35 -9.69
C VAL A 186 -15.02 -2.41 -10.69
N VAL A 187 -13.72 -2.42 -11.00
CA VAL A 187 -13.12 -3.37 -11.95
C VAL A 187 -13.31 -4.81 -11.47
N TYR A 188 -13.15 -5.09 -10.18
CA TYR A 188 -13.34 -6.44 -9.64
C TYR A 188 -14.78 -6.97 -9.81
N ASN A 189 -15.77 -6.08 -9.76
CA ASN A 189 -17.20 -6.43 -9.85
C ASN A 189 -17.79 -6.36 -11.26
N LEU A 190 -17.04 -5.89 -12.27
CA LEU A 190 -17.55 -5.87 -13.63
C LEU A 190 -17.87 -7.30 -14.12
N PRO A 191 -19.07 -7.52 -14.71
CA PRO A 191 -19.49 -8.85 -15.17
C PRO A 191 -18.70 -9.34 -16.40
N PHE A 192 -18.02 -8.44 -17.11
CA PHE A 192 -17.24 -8.74 -18.31
C PHE A 192 -15.77 -9.04 -17.96
N ARG A 193 -15.52 -10.17 -17.29
CA ARG A 193 -14.16 -10.62 -16.88
C ARG A 193 -13.34 -11.24 -18.01
N LYS A 194 -13.64 -10.94 -19.28
CA LYS A 194 -12.99 -11.56 -20.43
C LYS A 194 -12.33 -10.49 -21.30
N GLY A 195 -11.03 -10.61 -21.48
CA GLY A 195 -10.26 -9.80 -22.44
C GLY A 195 -9.02 -9.16 -21.83
N ILE A 196 -8.03 -8.91 -22.69
CA ILE A 196 -6.71 -8.37 -22.31
C ILE A 196 -6.81 -7.01 -21.59
N TRP A 197 -7.84 -6.21 -21.92
CA TRP A 197 -8.09 -4.92 -21.29
C TRP A 197 -8.52 -5.04 -19.84
N TYR A 198 -9.31 -6.08 -19.50
CA TYR A 198 -9.71 -6.34 -18.12
C TYR A 198 -8.49 -6.70 -17.27
N ASP A 199 -7.67 -7.63 -17.75
CA ASP A 199 -6.46 -8.08 -17.07
C ASP A 199 -5.46 -6.93 -16.88
N PHE A 200 -5.30 -6.09 -17.92
CA PHE A 200 -4.48 -4.89 -17.84
C PHE A 200 -5.01 -3.91 -16.79
N LEU A 201 -6.30 -3.59 -16.82
CA LEU A 201 -6.91 -2.63 -15.90
C LEU A 201 -6.88 -3.15 -14.46
N PHE A 202 -7.12 -4.44 -14.25
CA PHE A 202 -7.02 -5.10 -12.95
C PHE A 202 -5.60 -5.06 -12.41
N LYS A 203 -4.59 -5.43 -13.22
CA LYS A 203 -3.18 -5.35 -12.82
C LYS A 203 -2.74 -3.92 -12.55
N LEU A 204 -3.15 -2.97 -13.39
CA LEU A 204 -2.82 -1.56 -13.23
C LEU A 204 -3.39 -1.01 -11.91
N THR A 205 -4.67 -1.25 -11.65
CA THR A 205 -5.35 -0.77 -10.44
C THR A 205 -4.81 -1.43 -9.18
N SER A 206 -4.51 -2.74 -9.24
CA SER A 206 -3.81 -3.46 -8.16
C SER A 206 -2.45 -2.86 -7.88
N ASN A 207 -1.63 -2.62 -8.91
CA ASN A 207 -0.29 -2.04 -8.75
C ASN A 207 -0.34 -0.60 -8.23
N LEU A 208 -1.30 0.21 -8.68
CA LEU A 208 -1.50 1.57 -8.15
C LEU A 208 -1.91 1.52 -6.67
N ASN A 209 -2.78 0.59 -6.29
CA ASN A 209 -3.17 0.40 -4.89
C ASN A 209 -2.00 -0.10 -4.03
N LEU A 210 -1.08 -0.89 -4.60
CA LEU A 210 0.14 -1.33 -3.94
C LEU A 210 1.23 -0.25 -3.89
N SER A 211 1.16 0.78 -4.74
CA SER A 211 2.15 1.86 -4.81
C SER A 211 1.95 2.96 -3.75
N LYS A 212 1.21 2.66 -2.67
CA LYS A 212 0.97 3.59 -1.55
C LYS A 212 2.28 4.15 -1.01
N TRP A 213 3.31 3.31 -0.87
CA TRP A 213 4.63 3.71 -0.40
C TRP A 213 5.26 4.89 -1.16
N ALA A 214 5.08 4.97 -2.48
CA ALA A 214 5.70 5.99 -3.32
C ALA A 214 5.18 7.38 -2.97
N ILE A 215 3.88 7.46 -2.73
CA ILE A 215 3.18 8.66 -2.31
C ILE A 215 3.76 9.18 -0.98
N TYR A 216 4.07 8.30 -0.03
CA TYR A 216 4.56 8.70 1.30
C TYR A 216 6.06 9.03 1.35
N THR A 217 6.87 8.24 0.66
CA THR A 217 8.32 8.48 0.56
C THR A 217 8.63 9.78 -0.17
N LEU A 218 7.81 10.19 -1.14
CA LEU A 218 7.99 11.46 -1.84
C LEU A 218 7.63 12.67 -0.97
N GLU A 219 6.74 12.52 0.00
CA GLU A 219 6.15 13.65 0.73
C GLU A 219 6.75 13.94 2.09
N ASN A 220 7.09 12.90 2.84
CA ASN A 220 7.63 13.10 4.17
C ASN A 220 9.15 13.08 4.09
N ALA A 221 9.76 14.27 4.13
CA ALA A 221 11.22 14.43 4.06
C ALA A 221 11.95 13.58 5.12
N LYS A 222 11.40 13.45 6.34
CA LYS A 222 11.98 12.62 7.39
C LYS A 222 11.91 11.13 7.07
N ILE A 223 10.77 10.64 6.57
CA ILE A 223 10.64 9.24 6.12
C ILE A 223 11.55 8.99 4.92
N ARG A 224 11.63 9.94 3.98
CA ARG A 224 12.50 9.87 2.81
C ARG A 224 13.97 9.79 3.20
N GLU A 225 14.43 10.67 4.09
CA GLU A 225 15.79 10.66 4.62
C GLU A 225 16.07 9.38 5.40
N GLY A 226 15.13 8.93 6.24
CA GLY A 226 15.21 7.66 6.94
C GLY A 226 15.36 6.48 5.98
N PHE A 227 14.51 6.40 4.96
CA PHE A 227 14.55 5.36 3.93
C PHE A 227 15.86 5.39 3.14
N LEU A 228 16.29 6.56 2.66
CA LEU A 228 17.57 6.74 1.97
C LEU A 228 18.75 6.36 2.87
N SER A 229 18.71 6.67 4.16
CA SER A 229 19.74 6.28 5.12
C SER A 229 19.80 4.76 5.30
N LEU A 230 18.66 4.08 5.26
CA LEU A 230 18.55 2.62 5.34
C LEU A 230 19.12 1.96 4.08
N CYS A 231 18.82 2.49 2.89
CA CYS A 231 19.42 2.07 1.63
C CYS A 231 20.94 2.31 1.61
N ARG A 232 21.39 3.48 2.07
CA ARG A 232 22.82 3.86 2.07
C ARG A 232 23.63 3.07 3.09
N ARG A 233 23.09 2.78 4.28
CA ARG A 233 23.76 1.92 5.27
C ARG A 233 24.01 0.50 4.75
N ARG A 234 23.07 -0.06 3.98
CA ARG A 234 23.26 -1.37 3.33
C ARG A 234 24.30 -1.36 2.20
N LEU A 235 24.55 -0.21 1.58
CA LEU A 235 25.51 -0.08 0.47
C LEU A 235 26.96 0.16 0.95
N VAL A 236 27.17 0.51 2.22
CA VAL A 236 28.47 0.94 2.77
C VAL A 236 28.92 0.08 3.95
N GLU A 237 28.55 -1.19 4.01
CA GLU A 237 29.36 -2.16 4.75
C GLU A 237 30.44 -2.70 3.79
N PRO A 238 31.66 -2.11 3.78
CA PRO A 238 32.77 -2.77 3.11
C PRO A 238 32.96 -4.13 3.79
N LEU A 239 33.06 -5.20 3.00
CA LEU A 239 33.54 -6.48 3.49
C LEU A 239 34.77 -6.20 4.36
N LYS A 240 34.67 -6.46 5.66
CA LYS A 240 35.85 -6.49 6.53
C LYS A 240 36.81 -7.46 5.85
N PRO A 241 38.01 -7.02 5.40
CA PRO A 241 38.99 -7.97 4.90
C PRO A 241 39.24 -8.95 6.03
N SER A 242 38.97 -10.23 5.78
CA SER A 242 39.29 -11.32 6.69
C SER A 242 40.70 -11.07 7.21
N SER A 243 40.81 -10.92 8.53
CA SER A 243 42.07 -10.74 9.21
C SER A 243 43.02 -11.82 8.73
N VAL A 244 44.07 -11.41 8.03
CA VAL A 244 45.21 -12.26 7.65
C VAL A 244 45.73 -12.87 8.95
N ILE A 245 45.55 -14.19 9.10
CA ILE A 245 46.12 -14.94 10.21
C ILE A 245 47.63 -14.94 9.99
N THR A 246 48.33 -14.09 10.74
CA THR A 246 49.79 -14.11 10.78
C THR A 246 50.21 -15.36 11.53
N VAL A 247 50.53 -16.43 10.79
CA VAL A 247 51.16 -17.62 11.34
C VAL A 247 52.60 -17.25 11.68
N THR A 248 52.89 -17.02 12.96
CA THR A 248 54.26 -16.94 13.46
C THR A 248 54.88 -18.34 13.51
N PRO A 249 56.08 -18.56 12.96
CA PRO A 249 56.76 -19.84 13.07
C PRO A 249 57.26 -20.05 14.50
N ALA A 250 56.89 -21.19 15.08
CA ALA A 250 57.43 -21.66 16.36
C ALA A 250 58.92 -21.99 16.20
N ARG A 251 59.73 -21.53 17.17
CA ARG A 251 61.13 -21.94 17.35
C ARG A 251 61.19 -23.28 18.07
#